data_AF-A0A839QDL3-F1
#
_entry.id   AF-A0A839QDL3-F1
#
_cell.length_a   1.000
_cell.length_b   1.000
_cell.length_c   1.000
_cell.angle_alpha   90.00
_cell.angle_beta   90.00
_cell.angle_gamma   90.00
#
_symmetry.space_group_name_H-M   'P 1'
#
loop_
_entity.id
_entity.type
_entity.pdbx_description
1 polymer ?
#
loop_
_entity_poly.entity_id
_entity_poly.type
_entity_poly.pdbx_seq_one_letter_code
_entity_poly.pdbx_strand_id
1 'polypeptide(L)' 'MLPAAFDRLDIETGVDVQCHAGVYSSFLIHAERAVDRYGVPAWKILEEIGKAGYVGGQEDMIVDVAVQLAAEPGSRV' A
#
# COMPACT_ATOMS: atom_id res chain seq x y z
N MET A 1 35.48 7.80 -7.27
CA MET A 1 35.62 7.92 -5.80
C MET A 1 34.31 8.51 -5.28
N LEU A 2 33.71 7.88 -4.25
CA LEU A 2 32.32 7.94 -3.71
C LEU A 2 31.36 6.87 -4.27
N PRO A 3 30.55 6.21 -3.41
CA PRO A 3 31.02 5.04 -2.67
C PRO A 3 30.18 3.76 -2.91
N ALA A 4 30.79 2.63 -2.56
CA ALA A 4 30.17 1.32 -2.46
C ALA A 4 29.12 1.31 -1.34
N ALA A 5 27.85 1.12 -1.69
CA ALA A 5 26.80 0.68 -0.77
C ALA A 5 25.61 0.06 -1.54
N PHE A 6 25.87 -0.63 -2.64
CA PHE A 6 24.89 -1.55 -3.24
C PHE A 6 25.21 -2.96 -2.71
N ASP A 7 25.13 -3.09 -1.38
CA ASP A 7 25.34 -4.36 -0.68
C ASP A 7 24.12 -5.25 -0.93
N ARG A 8 24.24 -6.10 -1.94
CA ARG A 8 24.04 -7.56 -1.90
C ARG A 8 22.86 -8.19 -1.12
N LEU A 9 21.84 -7.48 -0.66
CA LEU A 9 20.78 -8.03 0.19
C LEU A 9 19.33 -7.92 -0.31
N ASP A 10 19.06 -7.42 -1.52
CA ASP A 10 17.66 -7.26 -1.96
C ASP A 10 17.21 -8.27 -3.05
N ILE A 11 18.01 -9.31 -3.32
CA ILE A 11 17.72 -10.30 -4.40
C ILE A 11 17.01 -11.57 -3.87
N GLU A 12 16.70 -11.69 -2.58
CA GLU A 12 16.03 -12.90 -2.04
C GLU A 12 14.49 -12.81 -1.89
N THR A 13 13.88 -11.66 -2.15
CA THR A 13 12.41 -11.54 -2.25
C THR A 13 12.05 -11.29 -3.71
N GLY A 14 11.52 -12.31 -4.39
CA GLY A 14 11.06 -12.26 -5.79
C GLY A 14 9.86 -11.32 -6.03
N VAL A 15 9.92 -10.09 -5.56
CA VAL A 15 9.00 -8.99 -5.83
C VAL A 15 9.71 -8.09 -6.82
N ASP A 16 9.83 -8.59 -8.04
CA ASP A 16 10.46 -7.89 -9.15
C ASP A 16 9.89 -6.47 -9.26
N VAL A 17 10.73 -5.50 -9.61
CA VAL A 17 10.47 -4.05 -9.56
C VAL A 17 9.22 -3.63 -10.37
N GLN A 18 8.70 -4.51 -11.21
CA GLN A 18 7.40 -4.40 -11.89
C GLN A 18 6.19 -4.53 -10.95
N CYS A 19 6.27 -5.36 -9.91
CA CYS A 19 5.25 -5.51 -8.87
C CYS A 19 5.15 -4.25 -8.01
N HIS A 20 6.27 -3.58 -7.72
CA HIS A 20 6.23 -2.36 -6.92
C HIS A 20 5.62 -1.17 -7.69
N ALA A 21 5.79 -1.06 -9.00
CA ALA A 21 5.19 0.03 -9.78
C ALA A 21 3.75 -0.27 -10.24
N GLY A 22 3.46 -1.51 -10.65
CA GLY A 22 2.15 -1.90 -11.19
C GLY A 22 1.08 -2.14 -10.12
N VAL A 23 1.44 -2.80 -9.00
CA VAL A 23 0.51 -3.04 -7.89
C VAL A 23 0.22 -1.75 -7.13
N TYR A 24 1.22 -0.90 -6.92
CA TYR A 24 0.99 0.41 -6.31
C TYR A 24 0.12 1.29 -7.20
N SER A 25 0.25 1.22 -8.54
CA SER A 25 -0.59 2.02 -9.43
C SER A 25 -2.08 1.62 -9.39
N SER A 26 -2.42 0.34 -9.30
CA SER A 26 -3.84 -0.06 -9.14
C SER A 26 -4.31 0.27 -7.72
N PHE A 27 -3.56 -0.13 -6.70
CA PHE A 27 -3.95 0.06 -5.30
C PHE A 27 -4.11 1.53 -4.93
N LEU A 28 -3.28 2.42 -5.49
CA LEU A 28 -3.40 3.86 -5.25
C LEU A 28 -4.74 4.42 -5.74
N ILE A 29 -5.21 4.03 -6.93
CA ILE A 29 -6.52 4.48 -7.46
C ILE A 29 -7.66 4.01 -6.56
N HIS A 30 -7.58 2.77 -6.06
CA HIS A 30 -8.57 2.23 -5.14
C HIS A 30 -8.51 2.90 -3.76
N ALA A 31 -7.31 3.20 -3.26
CA ALA A 31 -7.10 3.91 -2.01
C ALA A 31 -7.63 5.35 -2.08
N GLU A 32 -7.38 6.08 -3.18
CA GLU A 32 -7.93 7.43 -3.41
C GLU A 32 -9.47 7.43 -3.42
N ARG A 33 -10.09 6.47 -4.11
CA ARG A 33 -11.56 6.29 -4.08
C ARG A 33 -12.08 6.00 -2.67
N ALA A 34 -11.30 5.27 -1.87
CA ALA A 34 -11.65 5.00 -0.48
C ALA A 34 -11.50 6.24 0.41
N VAL A 35 -10.58 7.16 0.11
CA VAL A 35 -10.51 8.48 0.78
C VAL A 35 -11.82 9.22 0.62
N ASP A 36 -12.30 9.36 -0.62
CA ASP A 36 -13.54 10.09 -0.91
C ASP A 36 -14.78 9.44 -0.24
N ARG A 37 -14.77 8.10 -0.10
CA ARG A 37 -15.91 7.35 0.43
C ARG A 37 -15.93 7.25 1.95
N TYR A 38 -14.77 7.12 2.60
CA TYR A 38 -14.66 6.80 4.02
C TYR A 38 -13.97 7.90 4.85
N GLY A 39 -13.39 8.91 4.20
CA GLY A 39 -12.72 10.04 4.87
C GLY A 39 -11.43 9.65 5.57
N VAL A 40 -10.81 8.54 5.16
CA VAL A 40 -9.52 8.07 5.70
C VAL A 40 -8.40 8.39 4.72
N PRO A 41 -7.19 8.76 5.17
CA PRO A 41 -6.12 9.13 4.27
C PRO A 41 -5.54 7.92 3.52
N ALA A 42 -5.30 8.07 2.21
CA ALA A 42 -4.82 6.99 1.34
C ALA A 42 -3.51 6.34 1.82
N TRP A 43 -2.57 7.12 2.36
CA TRP A 43 -1.29 6.60 2.85
C TRP A 43 -1.48 5.60 4.00
N LYS A 44 -2.48 5.81 4.86
CA LYS A 44 -2.78 4.91 5.99
C LYS A 44 -3.39 3.60 5.50
N ILE A 45 -4.24 3.67 4.48
CA ILE A 45 -4.78 2.49 3.80
C ILE A 45 -3.62 1.68 3.18
N LEU A 46 -2.73 2.32 2.43
CA LEU A 46 -1.59 1.66 1.78
C LEU A 46 -0.59 1.07 2.79
N GLU A 47 -0.36 1.75 3.91
CA GLU A 47 0.49 1.24 5.01
C GLU A 47 -0.05 -0.08 5.58
N GLU A 48 -1.35 -0.14 5.88
CA GLU A 48 -1.98 -1.35 6.44
C GLU A 48 -2.02 -2.50 5.43
N ILE A 49 -2.28 -2.21 4.15
CA ILE A 49 -2.19 -3.19 3.05
C ILE A 49 -0.76 -3.75 2.94
N GLY A 50 0.25 -2.90 3.06
CA GLY A 50 1.66 -3.29 3.06
C GLY A 50 2.01 -4.20 4.24
N LYS A 51 1.51 -3.87 5.45
CA LYS A 51 1.66 -4.72 6.64
C LYS A 51 0.94 -6.07 6.51
N ALA A 52 -0.22 -6.07 5.85
CA ALA A 52 -1.01 -7.28 5.60
C ALA A 52 -0.44 -8.18 4.49
N GLY A 53 0.52 -7.69 3.69
CA GLY A 53 1.18 -8.45 2.64
C GLY A 53 0.27 -8.74 1.44
N TYR A 54 -0.68 -7.85 1.12
CA TYR A 54 -1.56 -8.05 -0.02
C TYR A 54 -0.81 -7.95 -1.36
N VAL A 55 -1.25 -8.77 -2.32
CA VAL A 55 -0.68 -8.83 -3.67
C VAL A 55 -1.70 -8.32 -4.71
N GLY A 56 -1.21 -7.89 -5.88
CA GLY A 56 -2.08 -7.39 -6.96
C GLY A 56 -3.20 -8.36 -7.32
N GLY A 57 -4.41 -7.84 -7.58
CA GLY A 57 -5.64 -8.65 -7.72
C GLY A 57 -6.46 -8.80 -6.43
N GLN A 58 -5.99 -8.25 -5.30
CA GLN A 58 -6.73 -8.17 -4.03
C GLN A 58 -7.29 -6.77 -3.76
N GLU A 59 -7.61 -6.01 -4.82
CA GLU A 59 -8.06 -4.62 -4.70
C GLU A 59 -9.34 -4.46 -3.85
N ASP A 60 -10.17 -5.50 -3.74
CA ASP A 60 -11.39 -5.48 -2.94
C ASP A 60 -11.09 -5.33 -1.43
N MET A 61 -9.94 -5.81 -0.95
CA MET A 61 -9.55 -5.72 0.47
C MET A 61 -9.25 -4.29 0.92
N ILE A 62 -9.00 -3.38 -0.03
CA ILE A 62 -8.76 -1.95 0.22
C ILE A 62 -9.99 -1.32 0.88
N VAL A 63 -11.18 -1.77 0.48
CA VAL A 63 -12.45 -1.30 1.06
C VAL A 63 -12.57 -1.75 2.51
N ASP A 64 -12.22 -2.99 2.83
CA ASP A 64 -12.29 -3.52 4.18
C ASP A 64 -11.33 -2.78 5.13
N VAL A 65 -10.09 -2.55 4.68
CA VAL A 65 -9.10 -1.74 5.41
C VAL A 65 -9.60 -0.32 5.63
N ALA A 66 -10.21 0.31 4.61
CA ALA A 66 -10.74 1.66 4.74
C ALA A 66 -11.92 1.74 5.73
N VAL A 67 -12.81 0.74 5.73
CA VAL A 67 -13.92 0.64 6.70
C VAL A 67 -13.38 0.46 8.12
N GLN A 68 -12.37 -0.40 8.29
CA GLN A 68 -11.73 -0.62 9.59
C GLN A 68 -11.08 0.67 10.10
N LEU A 69 -10.29 1.33 9.25
CA LEU A 69 -9.66 2.61 9.60
C LEU A 69 -10.69 3.69 9.90
N ALA A 70 -11.82 3.72 9.19
CA ALA A 70 -12.90 4.68 9.48
C ALA A 70 -13.59 4.39 10.82
N ALA A 71 -13.62 3.14 11.27
CA ALA A 71 -14.14 2.79 12.59
C ALA A 71 -13.21 3.24 13.74
N GLU A 72 -11.93 3.47 13.46
CA GLU A 72 -10.95 3.93 14.44
C GLU A 72 -11.10 5.44 14.75
N PRO A 73 -11.22 5.82 16.04
CA PRO A 73 -11.20 7.22 16.45
C PRO A 73 -9.86 7.88 16.10
N GLY A 74 -9.89 8.99 15.36
CA GLY A 74 -8.68 9.76 14.99
C GLY A 74 -8.06 9.40 13.63
N SER A 75 -8.67 8.48 12.88
CA SER A 75 -8.22 8.10 11.52
C SER A 75 -8.84 8.94 10.41
N ARG A 76 -9.84 9.78 10.70
CA ARG A 76 -10.49 10.65 9.73
C ARG A 76 -9.76 11.98 9.62
N VAL A 77 -9.61 12.48 8.38
CA VAL A 77 -9.08 13.81 8.06
C VAL A 77 -10.18 14.86 7.97
#